data_AF-A0A2E5VN40-F1
#
_entry.id   AF-A0A2E5VN40-F1
#
_cell.length_a   1.000
_cell.length_b   1.000
_cell.length_c   1.000
_cell.angle_alpha   90.00
_cell.angle_beta   90.00
_cell.angle_gamma   90.00
#
_symmetry.space_group_name_H-M   'P 1'
#
loop_
_entity.id
_entity.type
_entity.pdbx_description
1 polymer ?
#
loop_
_entity_poly.entity_id
_entity_poly.type
_entity_poly.pdbx_seq_one_letter_code
_entity_poly.pdbx_strand_id
1 'polypeptide(L)'
;QEGRGERLFDAEGNQTQYLNGVLEFLKGYQVSFQHTVRFCSKLKELDLLEPTEATLTPPTGKPNVLRGFYAVSRDKLKALPGEKLAELAKTDELELVYTHLVSMENFKTMADRLLEMNPSADEDNGETSDLATATSDKSS
;
A
#
# COMPACT_ATOMS: atom_id res chain seq x y z
N GLN A 1 -11.17 -37.59 -16.14
CA GLN A 1 -10.67 -36.24 -15.88
C GLN A 1 -9.96 -35.78 -17.14
N GLU A 2 -10.57 -34.86 -17.89
CA GLU A 2 -9.97 -34.32 -19.13
C GLU A 2 -8.75 -33.48 -18.78
N GLY A 3 -7.60 -33.86 -19.33
CA GLY A 3 -6.32 -33.14 -19.18
C GLY A 3 -6.34 -31.79 -19.91
N ARG A 4 -6.87 -30.77 -19.24
CA ARG A 4 -6.87 -29.37 -19.70
C ARG A 4 -5.60 -28.66 -19.23
N GLY A 5 -4.46 -29.00 -19.81
CA GLY A 5 -3.21 -28.26 -19.64
C GLY A 5 -2.62 -27.94 -21.01
N GLU A 6 -2.32 -26.67 -21.27
CA GLU A 6 -1.54 -26.30 -22.46
C GLU A 6 -0.13 -26.87 -22.30
N ARG A 7 0.35 -27.57 -23.34
CA ARG A 7 1.68 -28.18 -23.32
C ARG A 7 2.74 -27.09 -23.19
N LEU A 8 3.72 -27.27 -22.32
CA LEU A 8 4.82 -26.30 -22.13
C LEU A 8 5.90 -26.43 -23.20
N PHE A 9 6.07 -27.65 -23.73
CA PHE A 9 6.98 -27.98 -24.82
C PHE A 9 6.24 -28.71 -25.93
N ASP A 10 6.62 -28.42 -27.18
CA ASP A 10 6.13 -29.14 -28.35
C ASP A 10 6.74 -30.56 -28.44
N ALA A 11 6.49 -31.28 -29.53
CA ALA A 11 7.03 -32.63 -29.73
C ALA A 11 8.53 -32.65 -30.09
N GLU A 12 9.09 -31.50 -30.45
CA GLU A 12 10.48 -31.32 -30.89
C GLU A 12 11.37 -30.78 -29.76
N GLY A 13 10.77 -30.43 -28.62
CA GLY A 13 11.44 -29.92 -27.43
C GLY A 13 11.49 -28.39 -27.34
N ASN A 14 10.83 -27.66 -28.26
CA ASN A 14 10.78 -26.20 -28.22
C ASN A 14 9.68 -25.70 -27.28
N GLN A 15 9.85 -24.47 -26.79
CA GLN A 15 8.87 -23.81 -25.92
C GLN A 15 7.60 -23.48 -26.71
N THR A 16 6.44 -23.77 -26.13
CA THR A 16 5.16 -23.39 -26.75
C THR A 16 4.90 -21.90 -26.61
N GLN A 17 3.98 -21.35 -27.43
CA GLN A 17 3.56 -19.96 -27.31
C GLN A 17 3.01 -19.62 -25.92
N TYR A 18 2.32 -20.57 -25.28
CA TYR A 18 1.85 -20.45 -23.91
C TYR A 18 2.97 -20.23 -22.91
N LEU A 19 3.99 -21.11 -22.93
CA LEU A 19 5.14 -20.98 -22.04
C LEU A 19 5.88 -19.66 -22.28
N ASN A 20 6.04 -19.25 -23.55
CA ASN A 20 6.63 -17.95 -23.88
C ASN A 20 5.84 -16.78 -23.28
N GLY A 21 4.50 -16.77 -23.39
CA GLY A 21 3.65 -15.72 -22.83
C GLY A 21 3.72 -15.65 -21.30
N VAL A 22 3.73 -16.81 -20.62
CA VAL A 22 3.90 -16.86 -19.16
C VAL A 22 5.28 -16.33 -18.74
N LEU A 23 6.34 -16.71 -19.46
CA LEU A 23 7.70 -16.22 -19.19
C LEU A 23 7.83 -14.72 -19.42
N GLU A 24 7.20 -14.18 -20.46
CA GLU A 24 7.18 -12.74 -20.74
C GLU A 24 6.43 -11.97 -19.67
N PHE A 25 5.26 -12.45 -19.25
CA PHE A 25 4.50 -11.88 -18.14
C PHE A 25 5.32 -11.86 -16.84
N LEU A 26 5.96 -12.97 -16.48
CA LEU A 26 6.77 -13.05 -15.27
C LEU A 26 7.97 -12.09 -15.31
N LYS A 27 8.63 -11.96 -16.47
CA LYS A 27 9.70 -10.98 -16.67
C LYS A 27 9.17 -9.55 -16.48
N GLY A 28 8.05 -9.22 -17.11
CA GLY A 28 7.41 -7.91 -16.98
C GLY A 28 7.01 -7.60 -15.54
N TYR A 29 6.44 -8.58 -14.83
CA TYR A 29 6.10 -8.47 -13.41
C TYR A 29 7.34 -8.18 -12.56
N GLN A 30 8.44 -8.92 -12.77
CA GLN A 30 9.67 -8.73 -12.00
C GLN A 30 10.29 -7.34 -12.22
N VAL A 31 10.28 -6.83 -13.45
CA VAL A 31 10.74 -5.47 -13.76
C VAL A 31 9.89 -4.43 -13.03
N SER A 32 8.56 -4.53 -13.13
CA SER A 32 7.64 -3.62 -12.43
C SER A 32 7.81 -3.67 -10.92
N PHE A 33 7.98 -4.87 -10.35
CA PHE A 33 8.24 -5.05 -8.92
C PHE A 33 9.53 -4.33 -8.49
N GLN A 34 10.61 -4.49 -9.24
CA GLN A 34 11.87 -3.79 -8.95
C GLN A 34 11.72 -2.27 -9.01
N HIS A 35 10.96 -1.75 -9.98
CA HIS A 35 10.65 -0.33 -10.07
C HIS A 35 9.89 0.16 -8.84
N THR A 36 8.87 -0.57 -8.38
CA THR A 36 8.12 -0.23 -7.16
C THR A 36 9.03 -0.23 -5.93
N VAL A 37 9.87 -1.25 -5.75
CA VAL A 37 10.81 -1.32 -4.61
C VAL A 37 11.77 -0.14 -4.63
N ARG A 38 12.33 0.20 -5.79
CA ARG A 38 13.22 1.36 -5.95
C ARG A 38 12.51 2.67 -5.62
N PHE A 39 11.31 2.86 -6.14
CA PHE A 39 10.50 4.05 -5.88
C PHE A 39 10.18 4.20 -4.38
N CYS A 40 9.67 3.15 -3.73
CA CYS A 40 9.40 3.17 -2.29
C CYS A 40 10.66 3.47 -1.46
N SER A 41 11.81 2.90 -1.86
CA SER A 41 13.09 3.18 -1.20
C SER A 41 13.47 4.65 -1.34
N LYS A 42 13.30 5.23 -2.53
CA LYS A 42 13.55 6.65 -2.80
C LYS A 42 12.67 7.57 -1.97
N LEU A 43 11.36 7.27 -1.86
CA LEU A 43 10.44 8.04 -1.03
C LEU A 43 10.86 8.02 0.45
N LYS A 44 11.35 6.88 0.93
CA LYS A 44 11.88 6.74 2.30
C LYS A 44 13.18 7.52 2.49
N GLU A 45 14.10 7.47 1.53
CA GLU A 45 15.37 8.23 1.57
C GLU A 45 15.14 9.74 1.60
N LEU A 46 14.12 10.22 0.88
CA LEU A 46 13.74 11.63 0.85
C LEU A 46 12.85 12.05 2.03
N ASP A 47 12.61 11.14 2.99
CA ASP A 47 11.71 11.32 4.14
C ASP A 47 10.29 11.79 3.73
N LEU A 48 9.80 11.40 2.55
CA LEU A 48 8.52 11.89 2.04
C LEU A 48 7.29 11.20 2.65
N LEU A 49 7.48 10.07 3.32
CA LEU A 49 6.40 9.26 3.87
C LEU A 49 6.03 9.71 5.29
N GLU A 50 4.74 9.85 5.55
CA GLU A 50 4.20 10.15 6.88
C GLU A 50 3.11 9.14 7.26
N PRO A 51 3.01 8.75 8.54
CA PRO A 51 1.91 7.91 8.99
C PRO A 51 0.58 8.64 8.78
N THR A 52 -0.37 7.96 8.17
CA THR A 52 -1.69 8.52 7.86
C THR A 52 -2.77 7.78 8.64
N GLU A 53 -3.81 8.51 9.02
CA GLU A 53 -5.03 7.96 9.61
C GLU A 53 -6.23 8.33 8.74
N ALA A 54 -7.17 7.40 8.60
CA ALA A 54 -8.44 7.67 7.95
C ALA A 54 -9.56 7.42 8.96
N THR A 55 -10.28 8.48 9.33
CA THR A 55 -11.50 8.35 10.14
C THR A 55 -12.64 7.96 9.24
N LEU A 56 -13.22 6.80 9.55
CA LEU A 56 -14.36 6.24 8.85
C LEU A 56 -15.60 6.38 9.75
N THR A 57 -16.64 7.00 9.22
CA THR A 57 -17.88 7.25 9.96
C THR A 57 -19.01 6.48 9.29
N PRO A 58 -19.40 5.31 9.82
CA PRO A 58 -20.51 4.55 9.24
C PRO A 58 -21.84 5.30 9.41
N PRO A 59 -22.83 5.08 8.53
CA PRO A 59 -24.18 5.68 8.65
C PRO A 59 -24.89 5.34 9.97
N THR A 60 -24.55 4.19 10.54
CA THR A 60 -25.05 3.71 11.84
C THR A 60 -23.90 2.99 12.53
N GLY A 61 -23.43 3.48 13.67
CA GLY A 61 -22.30 2.86 14.40
C GLY A 61 -21.35 3.88 15.01
N LYS A 62 -20.27 3.39 15.63
CA LYS A 62 -19.21 4.26 16.17
C LYS A 62 -18.19 4.59 15.08
N PRO A 63 -17.60 5.80 15.07
CA PRO A 63 -16.48 6.11 14.19
C PRO A 63 -15.33 5.14 14.46
N ASN A 64 -14.74 4.62 13.39
CA ASN A 64 -13.54 3.79 13.44
C ASN A 64 -12.38 4.54 12.78
N VAL A 65 -11.17 4.41 13.33
CA VAL A 65 -9.97 5.05 12.79
C VAL A 65 -9.07 3.98 12.20
N LEU A 66 -8.92 4.00 10.87
CA LEU A 66 -7.97 3.17 10.17
C LEU A 66 -6.56 3.77 10.32
N ARG A 67 -5.66 3.01 10.95
CA ARG A 67 -4.24 3.36 11.18
C ARG A 67 -3.33 2.31 10.56
N GLY A 68 -2.03 2.60 10.49
CA GLY A 68 -1.00 1.62 10.14
C GLY A 68 -0.53 1.66 8.68
N PHE A 69 -0.84 2.74 7.95
CA PHE A 69 -0.33 2.96 6.60
C PHE A 69 0.37 4.31 6.48
N TYR A 70 1.19 4.44 5.45
CA TYR A 70 1.97 5.64 5.15
C TYR A 70 1.49 6.22 3.83
N ALA A 71 1.45 7.55 3.74
CA ALA A 71 1.22 8.28 2.50
C ALA A 71 2.32 9.32 2.28
N VAL A 72 2.45 9.80 1.05
CA VAL A 72 3.33 10.93 0.76
C VAL A 72 2.77 12.21 1.37
N SER A 73 3.61 12.94 2.11
CA SER A 73 3.29 14.25 2.65
C SER A 73 3.45 15.34 1.59
N ARG A 74 2.39 16.11 1.34
CA ARG A 74 2.45 17.26 0.42
C ARG A 74 3.38 18.35 0.94
N ASP A 75 3.45 18.53 2.25
CA ASP A 75 4.27 19.57 2.86
C ASP A 75 5.75 19.19 2.80
N LYS A 76 6.09 17.93 3.08
CA LYS A 76 7.48 17.45 2.90
C LYS A 76 7.91 17.48 1.43
N LEU A 77 7.02 17.14 0.50
CA LEU A 77 7.31 17.25 -0.94
C LEU A 77 7.63 18.69 -1.35
N LYS A 78 6.87 19.68 -0.88
CA LYS A 78 7.12 21.10 -1.14
C LYS A 78 8.39 21.62 -0.47
N ALA A 79 8.77 21.04 0.68
CA ALA A 79 9.97 21.40 1.41
C ALA A 79 11.26 20.80 0.81
N LEU A 80 11.16 19.90 -0.18
CA LEU A 80 12.33 19.32 -0.82
C LEU A 80 13.19 20.37 -1.53
N PRO A 81 14.52 20.20 -1.53
CA PRO A 81 15.42 21.01 -2.35
C PRO A 81 15.05 20.92 -3.83
N GLY A 82 15.16 22.04 -4.56
CA GLY A 82 14.84 22.10 -5.99
C GLY A 82 15.65 21.10 -6.84
N GLU A 83 16.87 20.77 -6.44
CA GLU A 83 17.69 19.74 -7.10
C GLU A 83 17.05 18.35 -7.00
N LYS A 84 16.47 18.01 -5.84
CA LYS A 84 15.78 16.73 -5.62
C LYS A 84 14.45 16.67 -6.34
N LEU A 85 13.72 17.78 -6.39
CA LEU A 85 12.52 17.87 -7.22
C LEU A 85 12.85 17.72 -8.71
N ALA A 86 13.94 18.33 -9.19
CA ALA A 86 14.39 18.17 -10.57
C ALA A 86 14.86 16.74 -10.87
N GLU A 87 15.49 16.05 -9.90
CA GLU A 87 15.85 14.64 -10.00
C GLU A 87 14.60 13.77 -10.19
N LEU A 88 13.59 13.94 -9.32
CA LEU A 88 12.31 13.22 -9.39
C LEU A 88 11.55 13.51 -10.70
N ALA A 89 11.61 14.74 -11.20
CA ALA A 89 10.97 15.11 -12.46
C ALA A 89 11.66 14.47 -13.68
N LYS A 90 12.99 14.31 -13.64
CA LYS A 90 13.75 13.67 -14.73
C LYS A 90 13.57 12.15 -14.79
N THR A 91 13.19 11.53 -13.69
CA THR A 91 12.98 10.08 -13.56
C THR A 91 11.51 9.67 -13.68
N ASP A 92 10.61 10.60 -14.00
CA ASP A 92 9.14 10.44 -13.98
C ASP A 92 8.56 10.02 -12.61
N GLU A 93 9.39 9.99 -11.56
CA GLU A 93 9.00 9.64 -10.20
C GLU A 93 8.13 10.73 -9.57
N LEU A 94 8.29 11.99 -9.99
CA LEU A 94 7.45 13.10 -9.53
C LEU A 94 6.00 12.91 -9.96
N GLU A 95 5.75 12.43 -11.19
CA GLU A 95 4.40 12.12 -11.65
C GLU A 95 3.78 11.02 -10.80
N LEU A 96 4.52 9.94 -10.53
CA LEU A 96 4.09 8.85 -9.65
C LEU A 96 3.72 9.33 -8.24
N VAL A 97 4.48 10.28 -7.69
CA VAL A 97 4.16 10.91 -6.39
C VAL A 97 2.81 11.61 -6.45
N TYR A 98 2.55 12.41 -7.47
CA TYR A 98 1.26 13.10 -7.62
C TYR A 98 0.11 12.13 -7.85
N THR A 99 0.30 11.10 -8.67
CA THR A 99 -0.70 10.03 -8.86
C THR A 99 -1.00 9.32 -7.54
N HIS A 100 0.00 9.04 -6.72
CA HIS A 100 -0.19 8.47 -5.39
C HIS A 100 -1.05 9.39 -4.50
N LEU A 101 -0.76 10.69 -4.46
CA LEU A 101 -1.56 11.66 -3.69
C LEU A 101 -3.03 11.66 -4.12
N VAL A 102 -3.31 11.66 -5.43
CA VAL A 102 -4.68 11.59 -5.96
C VAL A 102 -5.34 10.24 -5.64
N SER A 103 -4.60 9.15 -5.74
CA SER A 103 -5.10 7.82 -5.35
C SER A 103 -5.49 7.75 -3.88
N MET A 104 -4.78 8.47 -3.00
CA MET A 104 -5.09 8.51 -1.56
C MET A 104 -6.40 9.26 -1.27
N GLU A 105 -6.83 10.20 -2.10
CA GLU A 105 -8.15 10.83 -1.97
C GLU A 105 -9.28 9.79 -2.20
N ASN A 106 -9.07 8.88 -3.16
CA ASN A 106 -10.00 7.79 -3.45
C ASN A 106 -10.00 6.69 -2.38
N PHE A 107 -8.91 6.55 -1.61
CA PHE A 107 -8.79 5.53 -0.56
C PHE A 107 -9.87 5.71 0.51
N LYS A 108 -10.19 6.95 0.89
CA LYS A 108 -11.28 7.24 1.84
C LYS A 108 -12.62 6.72 1.33
N THR A 109 -12.96 6.99 0.07
CA THR A 109 -14.20 6.50 -0.54
C THR A 109 -14.27 4.97 -0.61
N MET A 110 -13.14 4.30 -0.86
CA MET A 110 -13.10 2.83 -0.82
C MET A 110 -13.29 2.30 0.59
N ALA A 111 -12.69 2.94 1.59
CA ALA A 111 -12.83 2.57 2.99
C ALA A 111 -14.27 2.79 3.50
N ASP A 112 -14.93 3.87 3.09
CA ASP A 112 -16.35 4.13 3.40
C ASP A 112 -17.25 3.03 2.81
N ARG A 113 -17.04 2.63 1.55
CA ARG A 113 -17.79 1.52 0.91
C ARG A 113 -17.57 0.18 1.59
N LEU A 114 -16.35 -0.08 2.08
CA LEU A 114 -16.05 -1.32 2.81
C LEU A 114 -16.89 -1.42 4.09
N LEU A 115 -17.12 -0.31 4.78
CA LEU A 115 -17.99 -0.28 5.96
C LEU A 115 -19.47 -0.47 5.61
N GLU A 116 -19.94 0.11 4.51
CA GLU A 116 -21.32 -0.08 4.03
C GLU A 116 -21.61 -1.55 3.69
N MET A 117 -20.60 -2.28 3.18
CA MET A 117 -20.74 -3.70 2.82
C MET A 117 -20.65 -4.65 4.01
N ASN A 118 -20.14 -4.22 5.17
CA ASN A 118 -19.93 -5.08 6.35
C ASN A 118 -20.40 -4.41 7.66
N PRO A 119 -21.72 -4.18 7.84
CA PRO A 119 -22.26 -3.45 8.99
C PRO A 119 -22.19 -4.20 10.34
N SER A 120 -21.66 -5.42 10.40
CA SER A 120 -21.71 -6.31 11.57
C SER A 120 -20.35 -6.64 12.20
N ALA A 121 -19.29 -5.88 11.91
CA ALA A 121 -17.95 -6.11 12.48
C ALA A 121 -17.68 -5.33 13.80
N ASP A 122 -18.72 -4.75 14.41
CA ASP A 122 -18.63 -3.89 15.60
C ASP A 122 -18.73 -4.64 16.95
N GLU A 123 -18.76 -5.97 16.95
CA GLU A 123 -18.58 -6.76 18.18
C GLU A 123 -17.18 -7.38 18.19
N ASP A 124 -16.41 -7.05 19.23
CA ASP A 124 -15.09 -7.59 19.58
C ASP A 124 -13.87 -6.85 18.99
N ASN A 125 -13.47 -5.73 19.62
CA ASN A 125 -12.06 -5.37 19.86
C ASN A 125 -11.98 -4.19 20.84
N GLY A 126 -12.59 -4.38 22.00
CA GLY A 126 -12.63 -3.39 23.07
C GLY A 126 -11.91 -3.84 24.33
N GLU A 127 -10.79 -4.57 24.25
CA GLU A 127 -10.00 -4.91 25.45
C GLU A 127 -8.55 -5.29 25.10
N THR A 128 -7.65 -4.31 25.09
CA THR A 128 -6.27 -4.53 25.54
C THR A 128 -5.85 -3.38 26.45
N SER A 129 -6.28 -3.52 27.70
CA SER A 129 -5.50 -3.34 28.92
C SER A 129 -4.67 -2.05 29.04
N ASP A 130 -5.29 -1.06 29.68
CA ASP A 130 -4.64 -0.24 30.70
C ASP A 130 -3.78 -1.13 31.62
N LEU A 131 -2.44 -1.07 31.47
CA LEU A 131 -1.53 -1.50 32.53
C LEU A 131 -0.23 -0.70 32.45
N ALA A 132 -0.30 0.58 32.80
CA ALA A 132 0.89 1.39 33.07
C ALA A 132 0.63 2.48 34.12
N THR A 133 -0.08 2.18 35.22
CA THR A 133 0.01 3.02 36.44
C THR A 133 -0.30 2.19 37.69
N ALA A 134 0.73 1.64 38.36
CA ALA A 134 0.77 1.38 39.81
C ALA A 134 2.02 0.56 40.20
N THR A 135 3.15 1.21 40.45
CA THR A 135 4.09 0.78 41.50
C THR A 135 4.61 2.00 42.25
N SER A 136 3.73 2.63 43.02
CA SER A 136 4.13 3.57 44.07
C SER A 136 3.04 3.70 45.13
N ASP A 137 2.98 2.75 46.06
CA ASP A 137 2.48 2.94 47.44
C ASP A 137 3.04 1.77 48.27
N LYS A 138 4.07 1.94 49.11
CA LYS A 138 4.11 2.59 50.44
C LYS A 138 4.08 1.54 51.55
N SER A 139 5.11 1.52 52.39
CA SER A 139 5.02 1.59 53.86
C SER A 139 6.35 1.23 54.51
N SER A 140 6.90 2.20 55.24
CA SER A 140 7.59 2.13 56.55
C SER A 140 8.80 3.06 56.63
#